data_AF-A0A444R3R5-F1
#
_entry.id   AF-A0A444R3R5-F1
#
_cell.length_a   1.000
_cell.length_b   1.000
_cell.length_c   1.000
_cell.angle_alpha   90.00
_cell.angle_beta   90.00
_cell.angle_gamma   90.00
#
_symmetry.space_group_name_H-M   'P 1'
#
loop_
_entity.id
_entity.type
_entity.pdbx_description
1 polymer ?
#
loop_
_entity_poly.entity_id
_entity_poly.type
_entity_poly.pdbx_seq_one_letter_code
_entity_poly.pdbx_strand_id
1 'polypeptide(L)' 'AIRNTKDYRHHVDYIYINPVKHGWVKQVSDWPFSTFHRDVAKGLYPIDWAGDVTDFSAGERIIL' A
#
# COMPACT_ATOMS: atom_id res chain seq x y z
N ALA A 1 1.49 16.14 2.15
CA ALA A 1 2.85 16.53 1.72
C ALA A 1 3.84 15.68 2.48
N ILE A 2 4.81 15.05 1.78
CA ILE A 2 5.78 14.13 2.39
C ILE A 2 6.95 14.94 2.95
N ARG A 3 7.15 14.89 4.28
CA ARG A 3 8.14 15.76 4.95
C ARG A 3 9.33 15.04 5.57
N ASN A 4 9.27 13.72 5.70
CA ASN A 4 10.34 12.91 6.28
C ASN A 4 10.20 11.44 5.86
N THR A 5 11.20 10.62 6.21
CA THR A 5 11.25 9.21 5.83
C THR A 5 10.10 8.39 6.41
N LYS A 6 9.60 8.74 7.61
CA LYS A 6 8.47 8.04 8.23
C LYS A 6 7.19 8.30 7.43
N ASP A 7 6.95 9.54 7.07
CA ASP A 7 5.83 9.98 6.26
C ASP A 7 5.87 9.36 4.85
N TYR A 8 7.06 9.31 4.24
CA TYR A 8 7.28 8.61 2.97
C TYR A 8 6.88 7.13 3.06
N ARG A 9 7.34 6.41 4.09
CA ARG A 9 7.01 4.98 4.27
C ARG A 9 5.52 4.76 4.43
N HIS A 10 4.85 5.56 5.25
CA HIS A 10 3.39 5.45 5.41
C HIS A 10 2.64 5.65 4.08
N HIS A 11 3.08 6.57 3.23
CA HIS A 11 2.46 6.77 1.92
C HIS A 11 2.70 5.58 0.98
N VAL A 12 3.90 4.98 0.99
CA VAL A 12 4.20 3.78 0.20
C VAL A 12 3.41 2.57 0.70
N ASP A 13 3.36 2.37 2.02
CA ASP A 13 2.57 1.30 2.65
C ASP A 13 1.08 1.45 2.29
N TYR A 14 0.55 2.67 2.32
CA TYR A 14 -0.81 2.96 1.89
C TYR A 14 -1.06 2.58 0.43
N ILE A 15 -0.15 2.93 -0.48
CA ILE A 15 -0.25 2.55 -1.90
C ILE A 15 -0.33 1.02 -2.07
N TYR A 16 0.49 0.27 -1.32
CA TYR A 16 0.55 -1.18 -1.42
C TYR A 16 -0.61 -1.88 -0.72
N ILE A 17 -1.11 -1.37 0.39
CA ILE A 17 -2.28 -1.96 1.07
C ILE A 17 -3.62 -1.59 0.40
N ASN A 18 -3.64 -0.58 -0.46
CA ASN A 18 -4.86 -0.06 -1.09
C ASN A 18 -5.74 -1.13 -1.77
N PRO A 19 -5.18 -2.12 -2.51
CA PRO A 19 -6.00 -3.17 -3.11
C PRO A 19 -6.71 -4.06 -2.10
N VAL A 20 -6.07 -4.30 -0.94
CA VAL A 20 -6.66 -5.03 0.19
C VAL A 20 -7.71 -4.15 0.88
N LYS A 21 -7.39 -2.87 1.13
CA LYS A 21 -8.33 -1.90 1.72
C LYS A 21 -9.66 -1.84 0.96
N HIS A 22 -9.61 -1.87 -0.37
CA HIS A 22 -10.81 -1.83 -1.22
C HIS A 22 -11.42 -3.20 -1.51
N GLY A 23 -10.88 -4.28 -0.95
CA GLY A 23 -11.45 -5.62 -1.08
C GLY A 23 -11.25 -6.29 -2.44
N TRP A 24 -10.34 -5.79 -3.28
CA TRP A 24 -10.05 -6.40 -4.58
C TRP A 24 -9.29 -7.71 -4.46
N VAL A 25 -8.44 -7.82 -3.43
CA VAL A 25 -7.62 -9.00 -3.13
C VAL A 25 -7.51 -9.20 -1.62
N LYS A 26 -7.13 -10.42 -1.21
CA LYS A 26 -6.93 -10.76 0.21
C LYS A 26 -5.49 -10.52 0.68
N GLN A 27 -4.52 -10.52 -0.24
CA GLN A 27 -3.13 -10.23 0.05
C GLN A 27 -2.57 -9.22 -0.95
N VAL A 28 -1.60 -8.40 -0.52
CA VAL A 28 -0.96 -7.37 -1.36
C VAL A 28 -0.29 -7.99 -2.58
N SER A 29 0.36 -9.15 -2.41
CA SER A 29 1.02 -9.90 -3.48
C SER A 29 0.07 -10.44 -4.54
N ASP A 30 -1.23 -10.57 -4.26
CA ASP A 30 -2.21 -11.03 -5.25
C ASP A 30 -2.57 -9.93 -6.26
N TRP A 31 -2.20 -8.66 -6.02
CA TRP A 31 -2.50 -7.55 -6.91
C TRP A 31 -1.37 -7.30 -7.92
N PRO A 32 -1.56 -7.57 -9.23
CA PRO A 32 -0.49 -7.42 -10.22
C PRO A 32 -0.26 -5.96 -10.64
N PHE A 33 -1.25 -5.08 -10.43
CA PHE A 33 -1.24 -3.71 -10.92
C PHE A 33 -0.64 -2.72 -9.91
N SER A 34 0.58 -3.00 -9.45
CA SER A 34 1.32 -2.09 -8.57
C SER A 34 2.83 -2.25 -8.74
N THR A 35 3.60 -1.32 -8.18
CA THR A 35 5.06 -1.43 -8.09
C THR A 35 5.55 -2.33 -6.95
N PHE A 36 4.65 -2.98 -6.20
CA PHE A 36 5.00 -3.85 -5.08
C PHE A 36 5.96 -4.95 -5.50
N HIS A 37 5.67 -5.66 -6.60
CA HIS A 37 6.50 -6.75 -7.12
C HIS A 37 7.93 -6.30 -7.47
N ARG A 38 8.06 -5.11 -8.05
CA ARG A 38 9.37 -4.50 -8.32
C ARG A 38 10.15 -4.25 -7.03
N ASP A 39 9.47 -3.78 -6.00
CA ASP A 39 10.11 -3.42 -4.73
C ASP A 39 10.43 -4.65 -3.88
N VAL A 40 9.63 -5.72 -3.98
CA VAL A 40 9.98 -7.06 -3.48
C VAL A 40 11.24 -7.60 -4.17
N ALA A 41 11.32 -7.51 -5.50
CA ALA A 41 12.51 -7.96 -6.25
C ALA A 41 13.79 -7.17 -5.90
N LYS A 42 13.64 -5.96 -5.35
CA LYS A 42 14.75 -5.13 -4.84
C LYS A 42 15.06 -5.36 -3.35
N GLY A 43 14.32 -6.24 -2.67
CA GLY A 43 14.48 -6.51 -1.24
C GLY A 43 13.98 -5.39 -0.34
N LEU A 44 13.10 -4.50 -0.82
CA LEU A 44 12.55 -3.40 -0.03
C LEU A 44 11.35 -3.85 0.82
N TYR A 45 10.59 -4.83 0.32
CA TYR A 45 9.46 -5.43 1.03
C TYR A 45 9.58 -6.96 0.95
N PRO A 46 9.16 -7.69 1.99
CA PRO A 46 8.98 -9.12 1.89
C PRO A 46 7.75 -9.45 1.02
N ILE A 47 7.77 -10.58 0.31
CA ILE A 47 6.68 -10.97 -0.61
C ILE A 47 5.35 -11.24 0.13
N ASP A 48 5.44 -11.63 1.40
CA ASP A 48 4.34 -11.86 2.34
C ASP A 48 4.04 -10.63 3.20
N TRP A 49 4.52 -9.44 2.81
CA TRP A 49 4.21 -8.21 3.52
C TRP A 49 2.71 -7.94 3.56
N ALA A 50 2.24 -7.55 4.74
CA ALA A 50 0.93 -6.97 4.97
C ALA A 50 1.09 -5.69 5.80
N GLY A 51 0.46 -4.62 5.33
CA GLY A 51 0.32 -3.36 6.07
C GLY A 51 -0.99 -3.32 6.84
N ASP A 52 -1.06 -2.43 7.82
CA ASP A 52 -2.33 -2.11 8.48
C ASP A 52 -3.22 -1.31 7.51
N VAL A 53 -4.50 -1.70 7.41
CA VAL A 53 -5.50 -0.89 6.73
C VAL A 53 -5.77 0.33 7.61
N THR A 54 -5.14 1.44 7.28
CA THR A 54 -5.32 2.71 7.99
C THR A 54 -6.32 3.60 7.27
N ASP A 55 -7.23 4.18 8.04
CA ASP A 55 -8.10 5.24 7.57
C ASP A 55 -7.45 6.59 7.89
N PHE A 56 -6.72 7.12 6.90
CA PHE A 56 -6.33 8.52 6.87
C PHE A 56 -6.89 9.19 5.61
N SER A 57 -7.07 10.51 5.67
CA SER A 57 -7.55 11.27 4.52
C SER A 57 -6.47 11.29 3.43
N ALA A 58 -6.64 10.41 2.44
CA ALA A 58 -5.74 10.25 1.30
C ALA A 58 -6.34 10.80 -0.02
N GLY A 59 -7.47 11.51 0.06
CA GLY A 59 -8.20 12.01 -1.11
C GLY A 59 -9.06 10.94 -1.80
N GLU A 60 -9.35 9.82 -1.11
CA GLU A 60 -10.32 8.84 -1.60
C GLU A 60 -11.70 9.47 -1.82
N ARG A 61 -12.43 8.91 -2.78
CA ARG A 61 -13.81 9.32 -3.08
C ARG A 61 -14.71 9.02 -1.89
N ILE A 62 -15.65 9.94 -1.61
CA ILE A 62 -16.74 9.71 -0.66
C ILE A 62 -17.65 8.60 -1.19
N ILE A 63 -17.77 7.53 -0.41
CA ILE A 63 -18.79 6.49 -0.60
C ILE A 63 -20.08 7.04 0.03
N LEU A 64 -21.08 7.34 -0.81
CA LEU A 64 -22.41 7.80 -0.40
C LEU A 64 -23.30 6.61 -0.04
#